data_AF-A0A076GZJ8-F1
#
_entry.id   AF-A0A076GZJ8-F1
#
_cell.length_a   1.000
_cell.length_b   1.000
_cell.length_c   1.000
_cell.angle_alpha   90.00
_cell.angle_beta   90.00
_cell.angle_gamma   90.00
#
_symmetry.space_group_name_H-M   'P 1'
#
loop_
_entity.id
_entity.type
_entity.pdbx_description
1 polymer ?
#
loop_
_entity_poly.entity_id
_entity_poly.type
_entity_poly.pdbx_seq_one_letter_code
_entity_poly.pdbx_strand_id
1 'polypeptide(L)' 'MMDPQELSNWKLLAETMEADGATDSWFYRRARAIADGKPDPMPKISDLMPNSDVDHGS' A
#
# COMPACT_ATOMS: atom_id res chain seq x y z
N MET A 1 -7.55 1.60 12.84
CA MET A 1 -6.14 1.91 13.14
C MET A 1 -5.30 0.72 12.71
N MET A 2 -4.14 0.98 12.12
CA MET A 2 -3.18 -0.07 11.77
C MET A 2 -2.53 -0.62 13.04
N ASP A 3 -2.13 -1.89 13.01
CA ASP A 3 -1.46 -2.52 14.15
C ASP A 3 -0.05 -1.91 14.38
N PRO A 4 0.37 -1.65 15.64
CA PRO A 4 1.68 -1.05 15.92
C PRO A 4 2.87 -1.86 15.39
N GLN A 5 2.78 -3.19 15.37
CA GLN A 5 3.82 -4.06 14.84
C GLN A 5 3.86 -3.97 13.32
N GLU A 6 2.69 -3.89 12.68
CA GLU A 6 2.61 -3.67 11.24
C GLU A 6 3.27 -2.34 10.84
N LEU A 7 2.98 -1.24 11.56
CA LEU A 7 3.62 0.06 11.33
C LEU A 7 5.15 0.00 11.52
N SER A 8 5.61 -0.70 12.55
CA SER A 8 7.05 -0.90 12.79
C SER A 8 7.72 -1.65 11.64
N ASN A 9 7.06 -2.67 11.08
CA ASN A 9 7.60 -3.44 9.95
C ASN A 9 7.68 -2.57 8.68
N TRP A 10 6.67 -1.75 8.42
CA TRP A 10 6.69 -0.81 7.29
C TRP A 10 7.80 0.23 7.41
N LYS A 11 8.04 0.72 8.62
CA LYS A 11 9.16 1.63 8.90
C LYS A 11 10.51 0.97 8.63
N LEU A 12 10.73 -0.24 9.14
CA LEU A 12 11.97 -0.99 8.91
C LEU A 12 12.22 -1.26 7.42
N LEU A 13 11.17 -1.61 6.67
CA LEU A 13 11.26 -1.82 5.22
C LEU A 13 11.65 -0.53 4.50
N ALA A 14 11.00 0.60 4.80
CA ALA A 14 11.31 1.88 4.19
C ALA A 14 12.76 2.31 4.46
N GLU A 15 13.23 2.17 5.70
CA GLU A 15 14.60 2.48 6.11
C GLU A 15 15.64 1.58 5.40
N THR A 16 15.34 0.28 5.26
CA THR A 16 16.21 -0.65 4.51
C THR A 16 16.31 -0.24 3.05
N MET A 17 15.19 0.10 2.42
CA MET A 17 15.16 0.56 1.03
C MET A 17 15.87 1.91 0.82
N GLU A 18 15.82 2.80 1.80
CA GLU A 18 16.60 4.06 1.81
C GLU A 18 18.10 3.79 1.87
N ALA A 19 18.52 2.87 2.74
CA ALA A 19 19.92 2.47 2.87
C ALA A 19 20.47 1.81 1.59
N ASP A 20 19.63 1.03 0.90
CA ASP A 20 19.97 0.36 -0.36
C ASP A 20 19.85 1.28 -1.60
N GLY A 21 19.36 2.52 -1.43
CA GLY A 21 19.12 3.45 -2.53
C GLY A 21 17.93 3.09 -3.43
N ALA A 22 17.04 2.20 -2.99
CA ALA A 22 15.88 1.72 -3.74
C ALA A 22 14.66 2.68 -3.66
N THR A 23 14.92 3.98 -3.60
CA THR A 23 13.93 5.03 -3.29
C THR A 23 13.02 5.42 -4.47
N ASP A 24 13.37 5.02 -5.70
CA ASP A 24 12.52 5.28 -6.87
C ASP A 24 11.43 4.22 -7.07
N SER A 25 11.57 3.08 -6.38
CA SER A 25 10.64 1.96 -6.52
C SER A 25 9.25 2.32 -5.98
N TRP A 26 8.22 1.74 -6.62
CA TRP A 26 6.85 1.87 -6.13
C TRP A 26 6.67 1.26 -4.73
N PHE A 27 7.40 0.16 -4.45
CA PHE A 27 7.41 -0.49 -3.14
C PHE A 27 7.93 0.45 -2.04
N TYR A 28 8.98 1.22 -2.31
CA TYR A 28 9.48 2.22 -1.36
C TYR A 28 8.43 3.29 -1.09
N ARG A 29 7.85 3.87 -2.15
CA ARG A 29 6.82 4.91 -2.02
C ARG A 29 5.64 4.43 -1.18
N ARG A 30 5.23 3.17 -1.37
CA ARG A 30 4.20 2.51 -0.54
C ARG A 30 4.64 2.37 0.91
N ALA A 31 5.81 1.80 1.16
CA ALA A 31 6.33 1.58 2.50
C ALA A 31 6.51 2.89 3.28
N ARG A 32 7.06 3.92 2.64
CA ARG A 32 7.28 5.25 3.22
C ARG A 32 5.95 5.95 3.56
N ALA A 33 4.94 5.83 2.70
CA ALA A 33 3.62 6.41 2.97
C ALA A 33 2.98 5.78 4.22
N ILE A 34 2.99 4.44 4.30
CA ILE A 34 2.42 3.72 5.44
C ILE A 34 3.23 4.01 6.72
N ALA A 35 4.56 4.04 6.65
CA ALA A 35 5.43 4.38 7.77
C ALA A 35 5.21 5.81 8.31
N ASP A 36 4.73 6.74 7.47
CA ASP A 36 4.31 8.09 7.87
C ASP A 36 2.91 8.14 8.48
N GLY A 37 2.23 7.00 8.62
CA GLY A 37 0.84 6.91 9.08
C GLY A 37 -0.18 7.36 8.02
N LYS A 38 0.22 7.47 6.74
CA LYS A 38 -0.69 7.79 5.64
C LYS A 38 -1.40 6.50 5.17
N PRO A 39 -2.56 6.61 4.53
CA PRO A 39 -3.21 5.46 3.89
C PRO A 39 -2.28 4.78 2.88
N ASP A 40 -2.44 3.46 2.72
CA ASP A 40 -1.76 2.72 1.66
C ASP A 40 -2.12 3.36 0.31
N PRO A 41 -1.13 3.84 -0.49
CA PRO A 41 -1.39 4.45 -1.78
C PRO A 41 -1.84 3.43 -2.84
N MET A 42 -1.80 2.12 -2.54
CA MET A 42 -2.27 1.09 -3.43
C MET A 42 -3.80 0.95 -3.35
N PRO A 43 -4.53 1.10 -4.48
CA PRO A 43 -5.96 0.85 -4.51
C PRO A 43 -6.23 -0.60 -4.11
N LYS A 44 -7.34 -0.84 -3.42
CA LYS A 44 -7.74 -2.22 -3.12
C LYS A 44 -8.15 -2.88 -4.44
N ILE A 45 -7.99 -4.20 -4.51
CA ILE A 45 -8.43 -4.98 -5.68
C ILE A 45 -9.91 -4.74 -5.98
N SER A 46 -10.72 -4.53 -4.93
CA SER A 46 -12.14 -4.14 -5.03
C SER A 46 -12.38 -2.80 -5.72
N ASP A 47 -11.41 -1.88 -5.68
CA ASP A 47 -11.54 -0.56 -6.29
C ASP A 47 -11.20 -0.61 -7.79
N LEU A 48 -10.47 -1.65 -8.21
CA LEU A 48 -10.03 -1.86 -9.60
C LEU A 48 -10.99 -2.73 -10.40
N MET A 49 -11.75 -3.60 -9.72
CA MET A 49 -12.82 -4.37 -10.34
C MET A 49 -14.15 -3.75 -9.92
N PRO A 50 -14.77 -2.88 -10.75
CA PRO A 50 -16.18 -2.57 -10.54
C PRO A 50 -16.93 -3.89 -10.56
N ASN A 51 -17.81 -4.12 -9.58
CA ASN A 51 -18.75 -5.22 -9.64
C ASN A 51 -19.33 -5.21 -11.04
N SER A 52 -19.06 -6.25 -11.82
CA SER A 52 -19.78 -6.47 -13.06
C SER A 52 -21.21 -6.66 -12.62
N ASP A 53 -21.99 -5.58 -12.63
CA ASP A 53 -23.43 -5.63 -12.63
C ASP A 53 -23.78 -6.49 -13.84
N VAL A 54 -23.97 -7.78 -13.58
CA VAL A 54 -24.57 -8.69 -14.52
C VAL A 54 -26.01 -8.21 -14.59
N ASP A 55 -26.26 -7.29 -15.53
CA ASP A 55 -27.58 -7.00 -16.05
C ASP A 55 -28.14 -8.32 -16.59
N HIS A 56 -28.79 -9.08 -15.70
CA HIS A 56 -29.73 -10.12 -16.11
C HIS A 56 -30.97 -9.39 -16.61
N GLY A 57 -30.88 -8.89 -17.83
CA GLY A 57 -32.06 -8.51 -18.59
C GLY A 57 -33.02 -9.70 -18.65
N SER A 58 -34.26 -9.49 -18.20
CA SER A 58 -35.47 -10.23 -18.56
C SER A 58 -36.69 -9.42 -18.14
#